data_AF-A0A935PW42-F1
#
_entry.id   AF-A0A935PW42-F1
#
_cell.length_a   1.000
_cell.length_b   1.000
_cell.length_c   1.000
_cell.angle_alpha   90.00
_cell.angle_beta   90.00
_cell.angle_gamma   90.00
#
_symmetry.space_group_name_H-M   'P 1'
#
loop_
_entity.id
_entity.type
_entity.pdbx_description
1 polymer ?
#
loop_
_entity_poly.entity_id
_entity_poly.type
_entity_poly.pdbx_seq_one_letter_code
_entity_poly.pdbx_strand_id
1 'polypeptide(L)'
;MPTSSMPVPAPVVTFVLGHLERDWPDIERLTESEIERQPSRFQGGRNSWIAQGYLRLREGLERLGCRVRVASRVPSAGIALVHRDDANDCRVERSGAFVVVVRADRAPVLACDLAIAQNGTRLRRGERFLPLWPQPGLRPRDAQRGHRIARLTYHGRPDRLPAWLAEPRFLADLSARGIRFESLANGWGDYRSTDLVLAVRADSPAMLATKPATKVYNAWLAGVPVLATAEPAYLEVRGSPLDFMEIASPEDVLAAIDRLKASPGLYRSMIANGLAHAREFDIEAIRGRWLDLFDREILPMHARGHVRPGPARRAWYVGAMAAQKVLGRAFKARVGFERWRLFSPWTPLRLIEATGRSLAWGWKPPLPEAGNGPESTMR
;
A
#
# COMPACT_ATOMS: atom_id res chain seq x y z
N MET A 1 19.95 -37.69 36.32
CA MET A 1 19.68 -37.90 34.88
C MET A 1 19.17 -36.59 34.32
N PRO A 2 19.94 -35.87 33.48
CA PRO A 2 19.41 -34.68 32.82
C PRO A 2 18.40 -35.16 31.77
N THR A 3 17.15 -34.74 31.91
CA THR A 3 16.11 -34.90 30.90
C THR A 3 16.57 -34.22 29.62
N SER A 4 17.02 -35.02 28.66
CA SER A 4 17.28 -34.58 27.29
C SER A 4 15.98 -34.02 26.71
N SER A 5 15.82 -32.70 26.77
CA SER A 5 14.73 -32.00 26.08
C SER A 5 14.90 -32.27 24.59
N MET A 6 14.00 -33.06 24.00
CA MET A 6 13.93 -33.21 22.56
C MET A 6 13.90 -31.82 21.92
N PRO A 7 14.74 -31.54 20.91
CA PRO A 7 14.74 -30.24 20.26
C PRO A 7 13.36 -29.98 19.67
N VAL A 8 12.75 -28.85 20.06
CA VAL A 8 11.48 -28.41 19.48
C VAL A 8 11.71 -28.24 17.98
N PRO A 9 10.94 -28.93 17.11
CA PRO A 9 11.15 -28.84 15.68
C PRO A 9 10.97 -27.38 15.21
N ALA A 10 11.92 -26.93 14.40
CA ALA A 10 11.92 -25.58 13.82
C ALA A 10 10.56 -25.27 13.15
N PRO A 11 9.96 -24.09 13.41
CA PRO A 11 8.70 -23.72 12.79
C PRO A 11 8.87 -23.65 11.28
N VAL A 12 7.91 -24.24 10.55
CA VAL A 12 7.90 -24.22 9.08
C VAL A 12 7.02 -23.07 8.61
N VAL A 13 7.60 -22.12 7.87
CA VAL A 13 6.88 -21.02 7.21
C VAL A 13 6.71 -21.37 5.73
N THR A 14 5.46 -21.47 5.30
CA THR A 14 5.10 -21.81 3.92
C THR A 14 4.46 -20.60 3.23
N PHE A 15 5.08 -20.11 2.16
CA PHE A 15 4.50 -19.11 1.26
C PHE A 15 3.59 -19.81 0.24
N VAL A 16 2.31 -19.46 0.24
CA VAL A 16 1.29 -20.16 -0.57
C VAL A 16 0.99 -19.41 -1.85
N LEU A 17 1.35 -20.01 -2.98
CA LEU A 17 1.10 -19.51 -4.33
C LEU A 17 0.14 -20.47 -5.04
N GLY A 18 -1.15 -20.12 -5.14
CA GLY A 18 -2.20 -21.04 -5.61
C GLY A 18 -1.97 -21.69 -6.99
N HIS A 19 -1.17 -21.05 -7.84
CA HIS A 19 -0.80 -21.54 -9.18
C HIS A 19 0.71 -21.74 -9.33
N LEU A 20 1.38 -22.20 -8.27
CA LEU A 20 2.83 -22.37 -8.18
C LEU A 20 3.44 -23.03 -9.43
N GLU A 21 2.95 -24.20 -9.85
CA GLU A 21 3.52 -24.95 -10.99
C GLU A 21 3.39 -24.21 -12.33
N ARG A 22 2.32 -23.43 -12.50
CA ARG A 22 2.06 -22.69 -13.75
C ARG A 22 2.83 -21.37 -13.80
N ASP A 23 2.80 -20.62 -12.70
CA ASP A 23 3.26 -19.22 -12.68
C ASP A 23 4.69 -19.09 -12.13
N TRP A 24 5.15 -20.06 -11.34
CA TRP A 24 6.39 -20.01 -10.56
C TRP A 24 7.10 -21.38 -10.40
N PRO A 25 7.27 -22.19 -11.48
CA PRO A 25 7.88 -23.52 -11.39
C PRO A 25 9.36 -23.50 -10.94
N ASP A 26 10.01 -22.34 -11.06
CA ASP A 26 11.43 -22.10 -10.82
C ASP A 26 11.71 -21.28 -9.55
N ILE A 27 10.69 -20.86 -8.79
CA ILE A 27 10.83 -19.83 -7.74
C ILE A 27 11.86 -20.17 -6.65
N GLU A 28 12.03 -21.45 -6.32
CA GLU A 28 13.01 -21.89 -5.32
C GLU A 28 14.47 -21.64 -5.76
N ARG A 29 14.71 -21.60 -7.08
CA ARG A 29 16.04 -21.34 -7.67
C ARG A 29 16.31 -19.86 -7.88
N LEU A 30 15.29 -19.00 -7.74
CA LEU A 30 15.45 -17.56 -7.93
C LEU A 30 16.13 -16.93 -6.73
N THR A 31 16.77 -15.79 -6.98
CA THR A 31 17.32 -14.91 -5.95
C THR A 31 16.53 -13.60 -5.95
N GLU A 32 16.66 -12.81 -4.89
CA GLU A 32 15.99 -11.51 -4.80
C GLU A 32 16.32 -10.58 -5.99
N SER A 33 17.55 -10.64 -6.51
CA SER A 33 17.96 -9.83 -7.67
C SER A 33 17.14 -10.08 -8.94
N GLU A 34 16.43 -11.21 -9.04
CA GLU A 34 15.50 -11.48 -10.15
C GLU A 34 14.26 -10.57 -10.13
N ILE A 35 13.91 -10.00 -8.97
CA ILE A 35 12.82 -9.02 -8.86
C ILE A 35 13.12 -7.78 -9.71
N GLU A 36 14.39 -7.37 -9.78
CA GLU A 36 14.83 -6.22 -10.56
C GLU A 36 15.14 -6.59 -12.02
N ARG A 37 15.67 -7.79 -12.27
CA ARG A 37 15.95 -8.27 -13.63
C ARG A 37 14.69 -8.59 -14.42
N GLN A 38 13.65 -9.10 -13.75
CA GLN A 38 12.40 -9.58 -14.37
C GLN A 38 11.15 -9.00 -13.70
N PRO A 39 11.01 -7.66 -13.62
CA PRO A 39 9.95 -7.02 -12.83
C PRO A 39 8.54 -7.32 -13.33
N SER A 40 8.39 -7.71 -14.59
CA SER A 40 7.11 -8.13 -15.18
C SER A 40 6.52 -9.39 -14.52
N ARG A 41 7.36 -10.31 -14.02
CA ARG A 41 6.91 -11.51 -13.31
C ARG A 41 6.29 -11.18 -11.95
N PHE A 42 6.70 -10.08 -11.33
CA PHE A 42 6.31 -9.71 -9.96
C PHE A 42 5.11 -8.76 -9.87
N GLN A 43 4.30 -8.71 -10.92
CA GLN A 43 3.12 -7.84 -11.01
C GLN A 43 1.85 -8.49 -10.43
N GLY A 44 0.97 -7.65 -9.85
CA GLY A 44 -0.31 -8.07 -9.30
C GLY A 44 -0.23 -8.55 -7.85
N GLY A 45 -1.36 -8.51 -7.13
CA GLY A 45 -1.38 -8.66 -5.67
C GLY A 45 -0.69 -9.92 -5.12
N ARG A 46 -0.88 -11.08 -5.76
CA ARG A 46 -0.23 -12.34 -5.34
C ARG A 46 1.28 -12.26 -5.45
N ASN A 47 1.78 -11.79 -6.58
CA ASN A 47 3.21 -11.75 -6.85
C ASN A 47 3.88 -10.62 -6.05
N SER A 48 3.22 -9.47 -5.97
CA SER A 48 3.71 -8.31 -5.21
C SER A 48 3.72 -8.54 -3.70
N TRP A 49 2.99 -9.51 -3.16
CA TRP A 49 3.03 -9.83 -1.72
C TRP A 49 3.75 -11.14 -1.40
N ILE A 50 3.37 -12.23 -2.06
CA ILE A 50 3.80 -13.58 -1.69
C ILE A 50 5.07 -13.98 -2.42
N ALA A 51 5.15 -13.84 -3.76
CA ALA A 51 6.34 -14.22 -4.51
C ALA A 51 7.54 -13.33 -4.15
N GLN A 52 7.35 -12.00 -4.14
CA GLN A 52 8.39 -11.08 -3.66
C GLN A 52 8.70 -11.33 -2.17
N GLY A 53 7.68 -11.54 -1.33
CA GLY A 53 7.88 -11.83 0.09
C GLY A 53 8.74 -13.07 0.33
N TYR A 54 8.53 -14.15 -0.43
CA TYR A 54 9.34 -15.35 -0.33
C TYR A 54 10.82 -15.06 -0.59
N LEU A 55 11.14 -14.43 -1.72
CA LEU A 55 12.51 -14.13 -2.10
C LEU A 55 13.18 -13.14 -1.13
N ARG A 56 12.44 -12.17 -0.61
CA ARG A 56 12.96 -11.12 0.29
C ARG A 56 13.08 -11.54 1.75
N LEU A 57 12.33 -12.55 2.18
CA LEU A 57 12.23 -12.92 3.60
C LEU A 57 12.86 -14.27 3.93
N ARG A 58 13.07 -15.17 2.97
CA ARG A 58 13.53 -16.54 3.26
C ARG A 58 14.77 -16.59 4.15
N GLU A 59 15.82 -15.85 3.80
CA GLU A 59 17.10 -15.85 4.52
C GLU A 59 16.97 -15.20 5.90
N GLY A 60 16.13 -14.16 6.03
CA GLY A 60 15.83 -13.53 7.31
C GLY A 60 15.06 -14.46 8.25
N LEU A 61 14.07 -15.16 7.72
CA LEU A 61 13.27 -16.14 8.47
C LEU A 61 14.10 -17.37 8.86
N GLU A 62 15.00 -17.84 8.00
CA GLU A 62 15.94 -18.92 8.32
C GLU A 62 16.89 -18.52 9.46
N ARG A 63 17.36 -17.26 9.48
CA ARG A 63 18.13 -16.70 10.60
C ARG A 63 17.32 -16.61 11.90
N LEU A 64 15.99 -16.48 11.82
CA LEU A 64 15.08 -16.61 12.97
C LEU A 64 14.81 -18.07 13.35
N GLY A 65 15.51 -19.04 12.77
CA GLY A 65 15.38 -20.47 13.07
C GLY A 65 14.19 -21.15 12.40
N CYS A 66 13.58 -20.53 11.38
CA CYS A 66 12.47 -21.12 10.64
C CYS A 66 12.98 -21.98 9.48
N ARG A 67 12.20 -23.00 9.09
CA ARG A 67 12.33 -23.63 7.76
C ARG A 67 11.37 -22.94 6.81
N VAL A 68 11.86 -22.46 5.67
CA VAL A 68 11.04 -21.71 4.71
C VAL A 68 10.83 -22.54 3.45
N ARG A 69 9.60 -22.54 2.92
CA ARG A 69 9.27 -23.22 1.65
C ARG A 69 8.13 -22.53 0.93
N VAL A 70 7.88 -22.95 -0.31
CA VAL A 70 6.71 -22.58 -1.10
C VAL A 70 5.78 -23.78 -1.27
N ALA A 71 4.48 -23.53 -1.46
CA ALA A 71 3.52 -24.57 -1.78
C ALA A 71 2.33 -24.01 -2.57
N SER A 72 1.64 -24.88 -3.31
CA SER A 72 0.40 -24.51 -4.03
C SER A 72 -0.84 -24.48 -3.13
N ARG A 73 -0.74 -25.00 -1.90
CA ARG A 73 -1.84 -25.11 -0.94
C ARG A 73 -1.36 -24.84 0.48
N VAL A 74 -2.30 -24.47 1.34
CA VAL A 74 -2.04 -24.30 2.77
C VAL A 74 -1.71 -25.67 3.39
N PRO A 75 -0.58 -25.81 4.12
CA PRO A 75 -0.21 -27.07 4.76
C PRO A 75 -1.14 -27.44 5.92
N SER A 76 -1.05 -28.69 6.39
CA SER A 76 -1.81 -29.17 7.55
C SER A 76 -1.30 -28.64 8.89
N ALA A 77 -0.02 -28.24 8.97
CA ALA A 77 0.65 -27.71 10.16
C ALA A 77 1.68 -26.62 9.81
N GLY A 78 2.20 -25.92 10.82
CA GLY A 78 3.14 -24.81 10.67
C GLY A 78 2.46 -23.49 10.38
N ILE A 79 3.21 -22.53 9.85
CA ILE A 79 2.73 -21.19 9.49
C ILE A 79 2.53 -21.11 7.98
N ALA A 80 1.38 -20.59 7.55
CA ALA A 80 1.06 -20.37 6.15
C ALA A 80 0.86 -18.87 5.88
N LEU A 81 1.70 -18.28 5.04
CA LEU A 81 1.52 -16.92 4.54
C LEU A 81 0.84 -16.99 3.16
N VAL A 82 -0.34 -16.42 3.05
CA VAL A 82 -1.20 -16.61 1.88
C VAL A 82 -1.88 -15.30 1.46
N HIS A 83 -1.98 -15.05 0.15
CA HIS A 83 -2.77 -13.92 -0.35
C HIS A 83 -4.27 -14.21 -0.21
N ARG A 84 -5.09 -13.20 0.14
CA ARG A 84 -6.53 -13.38 0.37
C ARG A 84 -7.26 -14.12 -0.74
N ASP A 85 -6.94 -13.83 -2.00
CA ASP A 85 -7.62 -14.46 -3.12
C ASP A 85 -7.39 -15.98 -3.12
N ASP A 86 -6.19 -16.46 -2.78
CA ASP A 86 -5.91 -17.90 -2.64
C ASP A 86 -6.50 -18.46 -1.35
N ALA A 87 -6.51 -17.67 -0.26
CA ALA A 87 -7.12 -18.09 1.00
C ALA A 87 -8.64 -18.36 0.86
N ASN A 88 -9.32 -17.68 -0.08
CA ASN A 88 -10.73 -17.88 -0.39
C ASN A 88 -11.02 -19.13 -1.23
N ASP A 89 -10.08 -19.52 -2.11
CA ASP A 89 -10.25 -20.64 -3.04
C ASP A 89 -9.87 -22.00 -2.43
N CYS A 90 -9.05 -21.99 -1.38
CA CYS A 90 -8.56 -23.24 -0.80
C CYS A 90 -9.73 -24.10 -0.25
N ARG A 91 -9.85 -25.33 -0.78
CA ARG A 91 -10.54 -26.45 -0.16
C ARG A 91 -9.71 -26.89 1.04
N VAL A 92 -10.12 -26.42 2.20
CA VAL A 92 -9.28 -26.33 3.39
C VAL A 92 -9.58 -27.50 4.32
N GLU A 93 -8.74 -28.52 4.25
CA GLU A 93 -8.47 -29.39 5.40
C GLU A 93 -7.38 -28.73 6.27
N ARG A 94 -7.67 -27.55 6.85
CA ARG A 94 -6.73 -26.79 7.70
C ARG A 94 -6.93 -27.15 9.18
N SER A 95 -6.72 -28.42 9.53
CA SER A 95 -6.91 -28.86 10.91
C SER A 95 -5.80 -28.41 11.87
N GLY A 96 -4.66 -27.86 11.41
CA GLY A 96 -3.56 -27.46 12.31
C GLY A 96 -2.68 -26.25 11.97
N ALA A 97 -2.65 -25.74 10.73
CA ALA A 97 -1.75 -24.64 10.36
C ALA A 97 -2.22 -23.27 10.87
N PHE A 98 -1.29 -22.43 11.34
CA PHE A 98 -1.47 -21.02 11.66
C PHE A 98 -1.44 -20.18 10.37
N VAL A 99 -2.57 -19.56 10.04
CA VAL A 99 -2.79 -18.90 8.75
C VAL A 99 -2.65 -17.38 8.89
N VAL A 100 -1.63 -16.84 8.24
CA VAL A 100 -1.41 -15.41 8.06
C VAL A 100 -1.91 -15.01 6.67
N VAL A 101 -2.96 -14.20 6.60
CA VAL A 101 -3.54 -13.78 5.31
C VAL A 101 -3.15 -12.35 4.98
N VAL A 102 -2.52 -12.17 3.83
CA VAL A 102 -2.35 -10.84 3.25
C VAL A 102 -3.65 -10.40 2.57
N ARG A 103 -4.32 -9.40 3.16
CA ARG A 103 -5.61 -8.86 2.68
C ARG A 103 -5.45 -8.12 1.35
N ALA A 104 -4.34 -7.41 1.16
CA ALA A 104 -4.14 -6.47 0.06
C ALA A 104 -5.30 -5.45 -0.05
N ASP A 105 -5.76 -5.12 -1.27
CA ASP A 105 -6.81 -4.11 -1.53
C ASP A 105 -8.24 -4.65 -1.43
N ARG A 106 -8.43 -5.72 -0.68
CA ARG A 106 -9.66 -6.49 -0.66
C ARG A 106 -10.47 -6.29 0.61
N ALA A 107 -11.70 -6.82 0.61
CA ALA A 107 -12.56 -6.83 1.79
C ALA A 107 -11.89 -7.56 2.98
N PRO A 108 -12.29 -7.24 4.23
CA PRO A 108 -11.77 -7.88 5.45
C PRO A 108 -11.70 -9.40 5.40
N VAL A 109 -10.72 -9.95 6.11
CA VAL A 109 -10.47 -11.39 6.24
C VAL A 109 -10.76 -11.80 7.68
N LEU A 110 -11.59 -12.82 7.88
CA LEU A 110 -11.93 -13.38 9.18
C LEU A 110 -11.42 -14.81 9.37
N ALA A 111 -11.26 -15.55 8.27
CA ALA A 111 -10.89 -16.96 8.30
C ALA A 111 -9.37 -17.15 8.31
N CYS A 112 -8.73 -16.55 9.31
CA CYS A 112 -7.28 -16.56 9.51
C CYS A 112 -6.93 -16.33 10.99
N ASP A 113 -5.72 -16.69 11.38
CA ASP A 113 -5.22 -16.43 12.73
C ASP A 113 -4.67 -14.99 12.85
N LEU A 114 -4.12 -14.45 11.75
CA LEU A 114 -3.68 -13.05 11.64
C LEU A 114 -3.87 -12.56 10.19
N ALA A 115 -4.21 -11.29 10.02
CA ALA A 115 -4.32 -10.67 8.70
C ALA A 115 -3.37 -9.46 8.55
N ILE A 116 -2.82 -9.29 7.36
CA ILE A 116 -1.96 -8.17 6.99
C ILE A 116 -2.74 -7.22 6.08
N ALA A 117 -2.88 -5.98 6.51
CA ALA A 117 -3.45 -4.89 5.72
C ALA A 117 -2.31 -3.99 5.19
N GLN A 118 -2.55 -3.40 4.02
CA GLN A 118 -1.55 -2.59 3.32
C GLN A 118 -1.60 -1.08 3.62
N ASN A 119 -2.46 -0.69 4.57
CA ASN A 119 -2.55 0.62 5.20
C ASN A 119 -3.15 0.44 6.61
N GLY A 120 -2.93 1.39 7.51
CA GLY A 120 -3.42 1.39 8.89
C GLY A 120 -4.80 2.05 9.08
N THR A 121 -5.33 2.71 8.05
CA THR A 121 -6.52 3.58 8.16
C THR A 121 -7.80 2.89 8.67
N ARG A 122 -7.94 1.57 8.43
CA ARG A 122 -9.12 0.77 8.81
C ARG A 122 -8.73 -0.64 9.23
N LEU A 123 -7.84 -0.75 10.22
CA LEU A 123 -7.48 -2.03 10.82
C LEU A 123 -8.62 -2.59 11.68
N ARG A 124 -8.83 -3.90 11.59
CA ARG A 124 -9.69 -4.67 12.50
C ARG A 124 -8.87 -5.37 13.56
N ARG A 125 -9.54 -5.87 14.59
CA ARG A 125 -8.93 -6.78 15.57
C ARG A 125 -8.32 -7.99 14.82
N GLY A 126 -7.06 -8.29 15.12
CA GLY A 126 -6.31 -9.37 14.45
C GLY A 126 -5.70 -8.97 13.11
N GLU A 127 -5.82 -7.71 12.70
CA GLU A 127 -5.08 -7.15 11.56
C GLU A 127 -3.81 -6.42 12.03
N ARG A 128 -2.78 -6.46 11.20
CA ARG A 128 -1.55 -5.66 11.32
C ARG A 128 -1.32 -4.90 10.03
N PHE A 129 -0.81 -3.68 10.15
CA PHE A 129 -0.37 -2.92 9.00
C PHE A 129 1.06 -3.33 8.63
N LEU A 130 1.26 -3.67 7.36
CA LEU A 130 2.57 -3.66 6.73
C LEU A 130 2.45 -2.95 5.38
N PRO A 131 3.38 -2.06 5.01
CA PRO A 131 3.39 -1.48 3.68
C PRO A 131 3.69 -2.54 2.62
N LEU A 132 3.13 -2.36 1.42
CA LEU A 132 3.45 -3.22 0.28
C LEU A 132 4.90 -2.98 -0.16
N TRP A 133 5.57 -4.01 -0.68
CA TRP A 133 6.89 -3.86 -1.30
C TRP A 133 6.89 -2.76 -2.38
N PRO A 134 8.00 -2.02 -2.58
CA PRO A 134 8.13 -1.08 -3.68
C PRO A 134 7.91 -1.74 -5.03
N GLN A 135 7.58 -0.93 -6.03
CA GLN A 135 7.42 -1.42 -7.39
C GLN A 135 8.68 -2.18 -7.83
N PRO A 136 8.58 -3.42 -8.32
CA PRO A 136 9.73 -4.19 -8.78
C PRO A 136 10.43 -3.48 -9.94
N GLY A 137 11.76 -3.48 -9.92
CA GLY A 137 12.60 -2.86 -10.96
C GLY A 137 12.42 -1.34 -11.05
N LEU A 138 12.24 -0.66 -9.90
CA LEU A 138 12.13 0.79 -9.83
C LEU A 138 13.40 1.44 -10.39
N ARG A 139 13.26 2.26 -11.44
CA ARG A 139 14.33 3.03 -12.06
C ARG A 139 14.13 4.50 -11.67
N PRO A 140 15.04 5.08 -10.88
CA PRO A 140 14.88 6.44 -10.39
C PRO A 140 14.92 7.47 -11.52
N ARG A 141 14.45 8.68 -11.23
CA ARG A 141 14.56 9.83 -12.13
C ARG A 141 16.01 10.09 -12.48
N ASP A 142 16.25 10.42 -13.74
CA ASP A 142 17.57 10.81 -14.21
C ASP A 142 17.99 12.15 -13.56
N ALA A 143 19.09 12.12 -12.82
CA ALA A 143 19.64 13.28 -12.13
C ALA A 143 20.04 14.41 -13.10
N GLN A 144 20.41 14.08 -14.35
CA GLN A 144 20.78 15.08 -15.36
C GLN A 144 19.62 15.99 -15.76
N ARG A 145 18.38 15.61 -15.44
CA ARG A 145 17.19 16.44 -15.68
C ARG A 145 17.12 17.65 -14.74
N GLY A 146 17.91 17.69 -13.67
CA GLY A 146 17.97 18.82 -12.75
C GLY A 146 16.58 19.25 -12.26
N HIS A 147 16.27 20.53 -12.37
CA HIS A 147 14.98 21.13 -11.98
C HIS A 147 13.99 21.25 -13.14
N ARG A 148 14.24 20.59 -14.27
CA ARG A 148 13.34 20.61 -15.41
C ARG A 148 11.98 20.04 -15.01
N ILE A 149 10.91 20.76 -15.34
CA ILE A 149 9.53 20.30 -15.24
C ILE A 149 8.92 20.37 -16.63
N ALA A 150 8.93 19.23 -17.32
CA ALA A 150 8.39 19.07 -18.67
C ALA A 150 7.51 17.83 -18.83
N ARG A 151 7.56 16.88 -17.88
CA ARG A 151 6.77 15.64 -17.93
C ARG A 151 6.02 15.39 -16.62
N LEU A 152 4.69 15.34 -16.74
CA LEU A 152 3.77 14.89 -15.69
C LEU A 152 3.34 13.47 -16.03
N THR A 153 3.58 12.50 -15.15
CA THR A 153 3.23 11.11 -15.41
C THR A 153 2.21 10.56 -14.43
N TYR A 154 1.35 9.68 -14.93
CA TYR A 154 0.50 8.83 -14.12
C TYR A 154 0.95 7.37 -14.29
N HIS A 155 1.35 6.73 -13.19
CA HIS A 155 1.79 5.33 -13.18
C HIS A 155 0.64 4.45 -12.68
N GLY A 156 -0.14 3.84 -13.57
CA GLY A 156 -1.30 3.06 -13.17
C GLY A 156 -2.19 2.65 -14.32
N ARG A 157 -3.33 2.05 -13.98
CA ARG A 157 -4.29 1.63 -15.01
C ARG A 157 -5.08 2.85 -15.52
N PRO A 158 -5.24 3.01 -16.85
CA PRO A 158 -6.00 4.11 -17.42
C PRO A 158 -7.47 4.15 -16.99
N ASP A 159 -8.09 2.99 -16.72
CA ASP A 159 -9.48 2.88 -16.22
C ASP A 159 -9.69 3.45 -14.80
N ARG A 160 -8.60 3.87 -14.14
CA ARG A 160 -8.62 4.52 -12.82
C ARG A 160 -8.22 5.99 -12.88
N LEU A 161 -8.02 6.54 -14.07
CA LEU A 161 -7.80 7.98 -14.23
C LEU A 161 -9.11 8.74 -14.02
N PRO A 162 -9.11 9.83 -13.25
CA PRO A 162 -10.17 10.83 -13.30
C PRO A 162 -10.43 11.30 -14.74
N ALA A 163 -11.71 11.43 -15.12
CA ALA A 163 -12.11 11.79 -16.48
C ALA A 163 -11.52 13.13 -16.96
N TRP A 164 -11.37 14.09 -16.03
CA TRP A 164 -10.83 15.41 -16.31
C TRP A 164 -9.36 15.39 -16.81
N LEU A 165 -8.61 14.30 -16.57
CA LEU A 165 -7.25 14.15 -17.10
C LEU A 165 -7.22 13.87 -18.61
N ALA A 166 -8.34 13.47 -19.18
CA ALA A 166 -8.49 13.27 -20.62
C ALA A 166 -9.19 14.46 -21.30
N GLU A 167 -9.56 15.51 -20.56
CA GLU A 167 -10.25 16.66 -21.13
C GLU A 167 -9.33 17.46 -22.06
N PRO A 168 -9.77 17.78 -23.30
CA PRO A 168 -8.95 18.51 -24.27
C PRO A 168 -8.45 19.86 -23.75
N ARG A 169 -9.27 20.57 -22.95
CA ARG A 169 -8.90 21.84 -22.35
C ARG A 169 -7.74 21.69 -21.37
N PHE A 170 -7.81 20.74 -20.46
CA PHE A 170 -6.74 20.47 -19.50
C PHE A 170 -5.42 20.09 -20.19
N LEU A 171 -5.50 19.24 -21.22
CA LEU A 171 -4.32 18.86 -22.01
C LEU A 171 -3.73 20.05 -22.78
N ALA A 172 -4.56 20.94 -23.32
CA ALA A 172 -4.12 22.19 -23.95
C ALA A 172 -3.44 23.13 -22.94
N ASP A 173 -3.99 23.26 -21.73
CA ASP A 173 -3.43 24.09 -20.66
C ASP A 173 -2.08 23.57 -20.15
N LEU A 174 -1.89 22.25 -20.11
CA LEU A 174 -0.58 21.62 -19.86
C LEU A 174 0.40 21.89 -21.01
N SER A 175 -0.05 21.73 -22.26
CA SER A 175 0.78 21.96 -23.45
C SER A 175 1.25 23.42 -23.56
N ALA A 176 0.38 24.39 -23.25
CA ALA A 176 0.71 25.81 -23.19
C ALA A 176 1.81 26.12 -22.14
N ARG A 177 1.90 25.28 -21.10
CA ARG A 177 2.98 25.31 -20.10
C ARG A 177 4.21 24.51 -20.54
N GLY A 178 4.25 23.92 -21.72
CA GLY A 178 5.32 23.02 -22.15
C GLY A 178 5.40 21.73 -21.32
N ILE A 179 4.27 21.30 -20.72
CA ILE A 179 4.17 20.04 -19.98
C ILE A 179 3.53 18.99 -20.88
N ARG A 180 4.19 17.85 -20.98
CA ARG A 180 3.62 16.64 -21.57
C ARG A 180 3.03 15.76 -20.46
N PHE A 181 1.77 15.38 -20.61
CA PHE A 181 1.14 14.36 -19.77
C PHE A 181 1.32 12.97 -20.38
N GLU A 182 1.73 11.99 -19.57
CA GLU A 182 1.88 10.59 -19.99
C GLU A 182 1.19 9.64 -19.00
N SER A 183 0.22 8.86 -19.48
CA SER A 183 -0.41 7.79 -18.71
C SER A 183 0.29 6.45 -19.00
N LEU A 184 1.10 5.99 -18.05
CA LEU A 184 1.89 4.78 -18.15
C LEU A 184 1.09 3.57 -17.64
N ALA A 185 0.43 2.87 -18.57
CA ALA A 185 -0.31 1.64 -18.29
C ALA A 185 0.62 0.44 -18.01
N ASN A 186 1.83 0.46 -18.56
CA ASN A 186 2.88 -0.53 -18.40
C ASN A 186 4.14 0.12 -17.85
N GLY A 187 5.10 -0.69 -17.37
CA GLY A 187 6.39 -0.16 -16.93
C GLY A 187 6.31 0.78 -15.73
N TRP A 188 5.40 0.53 -14.77
CA TRP A 188 5.12 1.42 -13.63
C TRP A 188 6.35 1.77 -12.79
N GLY A 189 7.45 1.01 -12.90
CA GLY A 189 8.71 1.25 -12.22
C GLY A 189 9.65 2.24 -12.91
N ASP A 190 9.38 2.70 -14.13
CA ASP A 190 10.33 3.56 -14.86
C ASP A 190 10.05 5.06 -14.65
N TYR A 191 10.85 5.72 -13.82
CA TYR A 191 10.72 7.15 -13.53
C TYR A 191 11.81 8.00 -14.18
N ARG A 192 12.69 7.39 -15.00
CA ARG A 192 13.89 8.08 -15.55
C ARG A 192 13.58 9.40 -16.23
N SER A 193 12.44 9.47 -16.92
CA SER A 193 12.01 10.67 -17.64
C SER A 193 10.96 11.50 -16.89
N THR A 194 10.48 11.05 -15.74
CA THR A 194 9.40 11.70 -15.00
C THR A 194 9.92 12.93 -14.28
N ASP A 195 9.21 14.07 -14.37
CA ASP A 195 9.54 15.27 -13.58
C ASP A 195 8.57 15.51 -12.43
N LEU A 196 7.31 15.12 -12.60
CA LEU A 196 6.25 15.14 -11.58
C LEU A 196 5.40 13.90 -11.71
N VAL A 197 4.98 13.35 -10.57
CA VAL A 197 4.03 12.22 -10.50
C VAL A 197 2.66 12.71 -10.11
N LEU A 198 1.65 12.21 -10.82
CA LEU A 198 0.25 12.38 -10.46
C LEU A 198 -0.26 11.13 -9.73
N ALA A 199 -0.41 11.24 -8.42
CA ALA A 199 -0.92 10.19 -7.54
C ALA A 199 -2.43 10.38 -7.29
N VAL A 200 -3.23 9.94 -8.27
CA VAL A 200 -4.69 10.04 -8.22
C VAL A 200 -5.35 8.71 -8.59
N ARG A 201 -6.56 8.47 -8.09
CA ARG A 201 -7.37 7.28 -8.43
C ARG A 201 -8.85 7.65 -8.44
N ALA A 202 -9.52 7.40 -9.56
CA ALA A 202 -10.98 7.42 -9.66
C ALA A 202 -11.53 6.09 -9.14
N ASP A 203 -12.02 6.08 -7.89
CA ASP A 203 -12.66 4.92 -7.28
C ASP A 203 -13.62 5.32 -6.15
N SER A 204 -14.41 4.35 -5.69
CA SER A 204 -15.28 4.52 -4.51
C SER A 204 -14.47 4.78 -3.23
N PRO A 205 -15.00 5.59 -2.29
CA PRO A 205 -14.36 5.82 -0.99
C PRO A 205 -14.04 4.53 -0.22
N ALA A 206 -14.92 3.52 -0.27
CA ALA A 206 -14.68 2.23 0.37
C ALA A 206 -13.49 1.48 -0.24
N MET A 207 -13.28 1.59 -1.55
CA MET A 207 -12.12 1.01 -2.23
C MET A 207 -10.85 1.81 -1.97
N LEU A 208 -10.90 3.15 -2.05
CA LEU A 208 -9.74 4.01 -1.76
C LEU A 208 -9.21 3.79 -0.34
N ALA A 209 -10.10 3.55 0.63
CA ALA A 209 -9.73 3.23 1.99
C ALA A 209 -8.91 1.92 2.13
N THR A 210 -8.97 1.01 1.16
CA THR A 210 -8.13 -0.22 1.17
C THR A 210 -6.86 -0.08 0.34
N LYS A 211 -6.70 0.98 -0.46
CA LYS A 211 -5.55 1.13 -1.37
C LYS A 211 -4.28 1.47 -0.59
N PRO A 212 -3.10 1.04 -1.08
CA PRO A 212 -1.85 1.39 -0.45
C PRO A 212 -1.35 2.77 -0.94
N ALA A 213 -0.42 3.35 -0.19
CA ALA A 213 0.26 4.59 -0.54
C ALA A 213 1.33 4.45 -1.64
N THR A 214 1.39 3.31 -2.34
CA THR A 214 2.50 2.94 -3.24
C THR A 214 2.84 3.95 -4.31
N LYS A 215 1.87 4.71 -4.84
CA LYS A 215 2.16 5.75 -5.84
C LYS A 215 3.03 6.87 -5.25
N VAL A 216 2.81 7.20 -3.99
CA VAL A 216 3.50 8.27 -3.29
C VAL A 216 4.93 7.82 -2.94
N TYR A 217 5.09 6.74 -2.19
CA TYR A 217 6.44 6.34 -1.78
C TYR A 217 7.30 5.76 -2.92
N ASN A 218 6.72 5.19 -3.98
CA ASN A 218 7.52 4.83 -5.17
C ASN A 218 8.07 6.07 -5.88
N ALA A 219 7.30 7.17 -5.91
CA ALA A 219 7.79 8.43 -6.47
C ALA A 219 8.88 9.06 -5.60
N TRP A 220 8.74 8.98 -4.28
CA TRP A 220 9.78 9.40 -3.34
C TRP A 220 11.07 8.59 -3.51
N LEU A 221 10.97 7.26 -3.54
CA LEU A 221 12.09 6.34 -3.80
C LEU A 221 12.75 6.64 -5.17
N ALA A 222 11.98 7.10 -6.14
CA ALA A 222 12.47 7.50 -7.46
C ALA A 222 13.00 8.94 -7.53
N GLY A 223 12.94 9.73 -6.45
CA GLY A 223 13.40 11.13 -6.43
C GLY A 223 12.50 12.07 -7.22
N VAL A 224 11.18 11.87 -7.21
CA VAL A 224 10.21 12.65 -7.97
C VAL A 224 9.16 13.31 -7.06
N PRO A 225 8.91 14.64 -7.19
CA PRO A 225 7.83 15.28 -6.46
C PRO A 225 6.44 14.77 -6.89
N VAL A 226 5.52 14.78 -5.95
CA VAL A 226 4.19 14.19 -6.10
C VAL A 226 3.11 15.24 -5.99
N LEU A 227 2.16 15.20 -6.92
CA LEU A 227 0.86 15.85 -6.85
C LEU A 227 -0.18 14.77 -6.54
N ALA A 228 -0.87 14.85 -5.40
CA ALA A 228 -1.73 13.77 -4.93
C ALA A 228 -3.12 14.26 -4.48
N THR A 229 -4.14 13.46 -4.77
CA THR A 229 -5.45 13.62 -4.10
C THR A 229 -5.36 13.21 -2.63
N ALA A 230 -6.25 13.71 -1.78
CA ALA A 230 -6.34 13.36 -0.36
C ALA A 230 -6.86 11.91 -0.10
N GLU A 231 -6.21 10.89 -0.67
CA GLU A 231 -6.57 9.50 -0.41
C GLU A 231 -6.17 9.09 1.02
N PRO A 232 -6.97 8.26 1.72
CA PRO A 232 -6.69 7.91 3.12
C PRO A 232 -5.28 7.39 3.39
N ALA A 233 -4.76 6.51 2.53
CA ALA A 233 -3.41 5.96 2.69
C ALA A 233 -2.31 6.98 2.36
N TYR A 234 -2.57 7.98 1.52
CA TYR A 234 -1.59 9.04 1.27
C TYR A 234 -1.52 10.00 2.46
N LEU A 235 -2.67 10.33 3.04
CA LEU A 235 -2.72 11.15 4.26
C LEU A 235 -2.08 10.44 5.45
N GLU A 236 -2.25 9.12 5.57
CA GLU A 236 -1.60 8.31 6.62
C GLU A 236 -0.07 8.40 6.59
N VAL A 237 0.53 8.47 5.40
CA VAL A 237 1.99 8.57 5.26
C VAL A 237 2.49 10.01 5.14
N ARG A 238 1.61 11.02 5.27
CA ARG A 238 2.01 12.42 5.20
C ARG A 238 2.53 12.89 6.55
N GLY A 239 3.79 13.29 6.62
CA GLY A 239 4.40 13.97 7.75
C GLY A 239 4.57 15.48 7.54
N SER A 240 4.57 15.97 6.30
CA SER A 240 4.88 17.35 5.94
C SER A 240 4.13 17.82 4.67
N PRO A 241 3.90 19.13 4.50
CA PRO A 241 3.44 19.69 3.22
C PRO A 241 4.42 19.46 2.04
N LEU A 242 5.67 19.10 2.31
CA LEU A 242 6.67 18.78 1.27
C LEU A 242 6.58 17.35 0.73
N ASP A 243 5.82 16.47 1.40
CA ASP A 243 5.65 15.07 0.99
C ASP A 243 4.90 14.96 -0.35
N PHE A 244 3.86 15.78 -0.51
CA PHE A 244 3.15 15.96 -1.77
C PHE A 244 2.34 17.26 -1.73
N MET A 245 2.11 17.84 -2.90
CA MET A 245 1.13 18.92 -3.05
C MET A 245 -0.24 18.29 -3.25
N GLU A 246 -1.19 18.68 -2.41
CA GLU A 246 -2.55 18.18 -2.47
C GLU A 246 -3.29 18.83 -3.64
N ILE A 247 -4.06 18.03 -4.38
CA ILE A 247 -4.86 18.46 -5.52
C ILE A 247 -6.27 17.88 -5.43
N ALA A 248 -7.27 18.64 -5.85
CA ALA A 248 -8.65 18.21 -5.96
C ALA A 248 -9.23 18.42 -7.37
N SER A 249 -8.63 19.31 -8.17
CA SER A 249 -9.12 19.67 -9.50
C SER A 249 -8.00 19.80 -10.56
N PRO A 250 -8.35 19.92 -11.86
CA PRO A 250 -7.40 20.28 -12.92
C PRO A 250 -6.64 21.58 -12.62
N GLU A 251 -7.33 22.59 -12.07
CA GLU A 251 -6.77 23.90 -11.74
C GLU A 251 -5.69 23.77 -10.65
N ASP A 252 -5.91 22.92 -9.64
CA ASP A 252 -4.90 22.66 -8.61
C ASP A 252 -3.63 22.04 -9.20
N VAL A 253 -3.75 21.15 -10.19
CA VAL A 253 -2.60 20.57 -10.90
C VAL A 253 -1.83 21.66 -11.63
N LEU A 254 -2.53 22.51 -12.39
CA LEU A 254 -1.91 23.61 -13.12
C LEU A 254 -1.22 24.61 -12.17
N ALA A 255 -1.90 24.99 -11.09
CA ALA A 255 -1.36 25.90 -10.08
C ALA A 255 -0.14 25.31 -9.36
N ALA A 256 -0.14 24.01 -9.06
CA ALA A 256 1.01 23.33 -8.47
C ALA A 256 2.21 23.32 -9.41
N ILE A 257 2.00 23.04 -10.71
CA ILE A 257 3.04 23.09 -11.74
C ILE A 257 3.63 24.51 -11.83
N ASP A 258 2.77 25.52 -11.90
CA ASP A 258 3.19 26.92 -12.03
C ASP A 258 4.01 27.36 -10.81
N ARG A 259 3.57 26.99 -9.60
CA ARG A 259 4.31 27.24 -8.35
C ARG A 259 5.68 26.57 -8.34
N LEU A 260 5.76 25.30 -8.75
CA LEU A 260 7.04 24.56 -8.77
C LEU A 260 8.02 25.11 -9.80
N LYS A 261 7.54 25.58 -10.95
CA LYS A 261 8.36 26.27 -11.95
C LYS A 261 8.88 27.61 -11.46
N ALA A 262 8.02 28.39 -10.80
CA ALA A 262 8.41 29.68 -10.22
C ALA A 262 9.38 29.51 -9.03
N SER A 263 9.39 28.34 -8.38
CA SER A 263 10.18 28.08 -7.17
C SER A 263 11.04 26.80 -7.29
N PRO A 264 12.18 26.83 -8.02
CA PRO A 264 13.09 25.68 -8.10
C PRO A 264 13.61 25.19 -6.73
N GLY A 265 13.71 26.10 -5.75
CA GLY A 265 14.04 25.75 -4.36
C GLY A 265 12.99 24.87 -3.69
N LEU A 266 11.70 25.11 -3.94
CA LEU A 266 10.60 24.26 -3.47
C LEU A 266 10.68 22.88 -4.12
N TYR A 267 10.89 22.82 -5.44
CA TYR A 267 11.05 21.57 -6.17
C TYR A 267 12.18 20.70 -5.58
N ARG A 268 13.36 21.30 -5.33
CA ARG A 268 14.48 20.61 -4.67
C ARG A 268 14.11 20.13 -3.27
N SER A 269 13.43 20.97 -2.49
CA SER A 269 13.04 20.64 -1.12
C SER A 269 12.07 19.47 -1.06
N MET A 270 11.12 19.38 -2.01
CA MET A 270 10.23 18.23 -2.13
C MET A 270 10.98 16.94 -2.48
N ILE A 271 11.96 16.99 -3.41
CA ILE A 271 12.80 15.81 -3.72
C ILE A 271 13.57 15.36 -2.49
N ALA A 272 14.26 16.28 -1.81
CA ALA A 272 15.07 15.96 -0.64
C ALA A 272 14.21 15.39 0.50
N ASN A 273 13.05 16.00 0.77
CA ASN A 273 12.09 15.53 1.75
C ASN A 273 11.54 14.14 1.39
N GLY A 274 11.12 13.94 0.14
CA GLY A 274 10.65 12.64 -0.35
C GLY A 274 11.70 11.56 -0.17
N LEU A 275 12.94 11.77 -0.60
CA LEU A 275 14.03 10.80 -0.43
C LEU A 275 14.33 10.46 1.03
N ALA A 276 14.23 11.45 1.94
CA ALA A 276 14.39 11.20 3.37
C ALA A 276 13.27 10.29 3.91
N HIS A 277 12.02 10.59 3.57
CA HIS A 277 10.86 9.82 4.01
C HIS A 277 10.78 8.43 3.35
N ALA A 278 11.27 8.31 2.10
CA ALA A 278 11.31 7.08 1.34
C ALA A 278 12.06 5.94 2.04
N ARG A 279 13.03 6.25 2.91
CA ARG A 279 13.79 5.27 3.71
C ARG A 279 12.89 4.40 4.58
N GLU A 280 11.72 4.89 4.98
CA GLU A 280 10.76 4.08 5.75
C GLU A 280 10.06 3.00 4.92
N PHE A 281 10.11 3.13 3.60
CA PHE A 281 9.41 2.32 2.61
C PHE A 281 10.35 1.63 1.63
N ASP A 282 11.66 1.73 1.83
CA ASP A 282 12.62 0.96 1.04
C ASP A 282 12.55 -0.55 1.37
N ILE A 283 13.28 -1.34 0.58
CA ILE A 283 13.23 -2.80 0.67
C ILE A 283 13.67 -3.28 2.05
N GLU A 284 14.74 -2.71 2.62
CA GLU A 284 15.30 -3.15 3.88
C GLU A 284 14.42 -2.73 5.06
N ALA A 285 13.85 -1.52 5.04
CA ALA A 285 12.94 -1.07 6.08
C ALA A 285 11.68 -1.94 6.13
N ILE A 286 11.07 -2.25 4.97
CA ILE A 286 9.88 -3.11 4.92
C ILE A 286 10.24 -4.55 5.31
N ARG A 287 11.42 -5.05 4.93
CA ARG A 287 11.94 -6.35 5.38
C ARG A 287 12.10 -6.40 6.88
N GLY A 288 12.70 -5.37 7.49
CA GLY A 288 12.82 -5.25 8.94
C GLY A 288 11.46 -5.33 9.64
N ARG A 289 10.45 -4.60 9.15
CA ARG A 289 9.08 -4.67 9.70
C ARG A 289 8.45 -6.06 9.57
N TRP A 290 8.67 -6.76 8.46
CA TRP A 290 8.22 -8.14 8.31
C TRP A 290 8.90 -9.07 9.31
N LEU A 291 10.22 -9.04 9.42
CA LEU A 291 10.97 -9.91 10.31
C LEU A 291 10.63 -9.63 11.78
N ASP A 292 10.47 -8.36 12.15
CA ASP A 292 10.01 -7.95 13.48
C ASP A 292 8.62 -8.49 13.79
N LEU A 293 7.67 -8.39 12.84
CA LEU A 293 6.35 -8.98 13.00
C LEU A 293 6.41 -10.50 13.17
N PHE A 294 7.30 -11.18 12.45
CA PHE A 294 7.49 -12.61 12.60
C PHE A 294 8.03 -12.97 13.98
N ASP A 295 9.12 -12.32 14.39
CA ASP A 295 9.81 -12.58 15.65
C ASP A 295 8.95 -12.25 16.88
N ARG A 296 8.30 -11.08 16.89
CA ARG A 296 7.57 -10.59 18.06
C ARG A 296 6.13 -11.09 18.16
N GLU A 297 5.50 -11.41 17.03
CA GLU A 297 4.07 -11.74 17.02
C GLU A 297 3.77 -13.11 16.41
N ILE A 298 4.11 -13.35 15.14
CA ILE A 298 3.65 -14.54 14.42
C ILE A 298 4.25 -15.81 15.04
N LEU A 299 5.56 -15.85 15.29
CA LEU A 299 6.23 -17.01 15.89
C LEU A 299 5.73 -17.25 17.33
N PRO A 300 5.67 -16.25 18.23
CA PRO A 300 5.10 -16.44 19.57
C PRO A 300 3.62 -16.84 19.57
N MET A 301 2.80 -16.33 18.65
CA MET A 301 1.38 -16.72 18.53
C MET A 301 1.23 -18.16 18.05
N HIS A 302 2.05 -18.57 17.08
CA HIS A 302 2.11 -19.94 16.60
C HIS A 302 2.58 -20.90 17.70
N ALA A 303 3.66 -20.56 18.42
CA ALA A 303 4.22 -21.38 19.51
C ALA A 303 3.26 -21.52 20.70
N ARG A 304 2.55 -20.44 21.06
CA ARG A 304 1.49 -20.48 22.08
C ARG A 304 0.25 -21.27 21.66
N GLY A 305 0.20 -21.71 20.40
CA GLY A 305 -0.71 -22.72 19.87
C GLY A 305 -2.06 -22.78 20.58
N HIS A 306 -2.93 -21.79 20.35
CA HIS A 306 -4.37 -22.01 20.48
C HIS A 306 -4.83 -22.91 19.32
N VAL A 307 -4.41 -24.17 19.33
CA VAL A 307 -4.96 -25.18 18.44
C VAL A 307 -6.30 -25.56 19.04
N ARG A 308 -7.37 -24.90 18.59
CA ARG A 308 -8.71 -25.47 18.77
C ARG A 308 -8.62 -26.93 18.31
N PRO A 309 -9.12 -27.92 19.07
CA PRO A 309 -9.13 -29.32 18.65
C PRO A 309 -9.65 -29.41 17.21
N GLY A 310 -9.09 -30.29 16.36
CA GLY A 310 -9.36 -30.33 14.92
C GLY A 310 -10.82 -30.06 14.51
N PRO A 311 -11.83 -30.68 15.16
CA PRO A 311 -13.24 -30.40 14.92
C PRO A 311 -13.67 -28.95 15.24
N ALA A 312 -13.24 -28.40 16.38
CA ALA A 312 -13.54 -27.03 16.78
C ALA A 312 -12.83 -25.99 15.90
N ARG A 313 -11.61 -26.27 15.43
CA ARG A 313 -10.91 -25.41 14.44
C ARG A 313 -11.66 -25.41 13.12
N ARG A 314 -12.11 -26.58 12.65
CA ARG A 314 -12.89 -26.72 11.41
C ARG A 314 -14.22 -26.00 11.50
N ALA A 315 -14.97 -26.18 12.59
CA ALA A 315 -16.26 -25.50 12.80
C ALA A 315 -16.10 -23.97 12.82
N TRP A 316 -15.11 -23.47 13.57
CA TRP A 316 -14.76 -22.06 13.58
C TRP A 316 -14.42 -21.54 12.18
N TYR A 317 -13.57 -22.25 11.45
CA TYR A 317 -13.14 -21.84 10.12
C TYR A 317 -14.31 -21.76 9.15
N VAL A 318 -15.22 -22.74 9.16
CA VAL A 318 -16.43 -22.72 8.34
C VAL A 318 -17.29 -21.51 8.67
N GLY A 319 -17.53 -21.23 9.95
CA GLY A 319 -18.27 -20.04 10.39
C GLY A 319 -17.59 -18.73 9.98
N ALA A 320 -16.28 -18.63 10.19
CA ALA A 320 -15.47 -17.47 9.81
C ALA A 320 -15.47 -17.25 8.30
N MET A 321 -15.39 -18.32 7.50
CA MET A 321 -15.49 -18.26 6.04
C MET A 321 -16.88 -17.82 5.57
N ALA A 322 -17.95 -18.31 6.19
CA ALA A 322 -19.31 -17.89 5.88
C ALA A 322 -19.48 -16.39 6.16
N ALA A 323 -19.07 -15.92 7.36
CA ALA A 323 -19.09 -14.51 7.72
C ALA A 323 -18.21 -13.65 6.77
N GLN A 324 -17.02 -14.14 6.42
CA GLN A 324 -16.14 -13.48 5.45
C GLN A 324 -16.79 -13.36 4.06
N LYS A 325 -17.50 -14.39 3.59
CA LYS A 325 -18.23 -14.33 2.31
C LYS A 325 -19.36 -13.30 2.34
N VAL A 326 -20.09 -13.22 3.45
CA VAL A 326 -21.13 -12.19 3.65
C VAL A 326 -20.51 -10.78 3.64
N LEU A 327 -19.46 -10.55 4.43
CA LEU A 327 -18.74 -9.27 4.44
C LEU A 327 -18.15 -8.92 3.08
N GLY A 328 -17.62 -9.92 2.36
CA GLY A 328 -17.11 -9.74 1.00
C GLY A 328 -18.19 -9.31 0.01
N ARG A 329 -19.40 -9.88 0.10
CA ARG A 329 -20.56 -9.47 -0.71
C ARG A 329 -21.02 -8.06 -0.34
N ALA A 330 -21.16 -7.76 0.95
CA ALA A 330 -21.53 -6.43 1.43
C ALA A 330 -20.53 -5.35 1.00
N PHE A 331 -19.24 -5.63 1.08
CA PHE A 331 -18.19 -4.74 0.59
C PHE A 331 -18.30 -4.50 -0.93
N LYS A 332 -18.46 -5.55 -1.73
CA LYS A 332 -18.65 -5.43 -3.18
C LYS A 332 -19.91 -4.64 -3.53
N ALA A 333 -21.02 -4.88 -2.83
CA ALA A 333 -22.27 -4.15 -3.03
C ALA A 333 -22.09 -2.66 -2.69
N ARG A 334 -21.43 -2.35 -1.57
CA ARG A 334 -21.10 -0.97 -1.18
C ARG A 334 -20.22 -0.27 -2.21
N VAL A 335 -19.13 -0.91 -2.64
CA VAL A 335 -18.24 -0.38 -3.70
C VAL A 335 -19.01 -0.15 -4.99
N GLY A 336 -19.87 -1.10 -5.38
CA GLY A 336 -20.72 -0.99 -6.57
C GLY A 336 -21.67 0.21 -6.47
N PHE A 337 -22.36 0.36 -5.34
CA PHE A 337 -23.27 1.48 -5.08
C PHE A 337 -22.54 2.83 -5.04
N GLU A 338 -21.40 2.92 -4.35
CA GLU A 338 -20.60 4.15 -4.29
C GLU A 338 -20.07 4.53 -5.68
N ARG A 339 -19.59 3.57 -6.48
CA ARG A 339 -19.19 3.82 -7.86
C ARG A 339 -20.37 4.24 -8.73
N TRP A 340 -21.51 3.57 -8.62
CA TRP A 340 -22.71 3.96 -9.35
C TRP A 340 -23.11 5.40 -9.01
N ARG A 341 -23.10 5.78 -7.73
CA ARG A 341 -23.39 7.17 -7.33
C ARG A 341 -22.36 8.18 -7.86
N LEU A 342 -21.09 7.81 -7.96
CA LEU A 342 -20.03 8.73 -8.43
C LEU A 342 -19.97 8.84 -9.95
N PHE A 343 -20.31 7.77 -10.68
CA PHE A 343 -20.09 7.66 -12.12
C PHE A 343 -21.37 7.42 -12.93
N SER A 344 -22.55 7.35 -12.30
CA SER A 344 -23.83 7.22 -13.02
C SER A 344 -24.16 8.54 -13.71
N PRO A 345 -24.53 8.49 -15.01
CA PRO A 345 -24.94 9.66 -15.77
C PRO A 345 -26.23 10.32 -15.25
N TRP A 346 -26.96 9.62 -14.36
CA TRP A 346 -28.22 10.07 -13.78
C TRP A 346 -28.08 10.59 -12.35
N THR A 347 -26.87 10.65 -11.79
CA THR A 347 -26.68 11.24 -10.45
C THR A 347 -26.64 12.76 -10.56
N PRO A 348 -27.54 13.51 -9.90
CA PRO A 348 -27.54 14.98 -9.96
C PRO A 348 -26.43 15.61 -9.07
N LEU A 349 -25.23 15.02 -9.08
CA LEU A 349 -24.05 15.53 -8.36
C LEU A 349 -22.98 16.09 -9.31
N ARG A 350 -23.41 16.63 -10.47
CA ARG A 350 -22.71 17.75 -11.14
C ARG A 350 -23.14 19.09 -10.52
N LEU A 351 -23.15 19.18 -9.19
CA LEU A 351 -23.64 20.33 -8.43
C LEU A 351 -22.73 20.63 -7.23
N ILE A 352 -21.41 20.53 -7.41
CA ILE A 352 -20.41 21.30 -6.63
C ILE A 352 -19.41 22.01 -7.58
N GLU A 353 -19.67 22.03 -8.89
CA GLU A 353 -18.85 22.79 -9.87
C GLU A 353 -19.44 24.16 -10.24
N ALA A 354 -20.47 24.66 -9.53
CA ALA A 354 -21.14 25.91 -9.91
C ALA A 354 -21.18 27.00 -8.83
N THR A 355 -20.53 26.84 -7.68
CA THR A 355 -20.34 27.97 -6.75
C THR A 355 -18.93 27.96 -6.18
N GLY A 356 -18.07 28.81 -6.76
CA GLY A 356 -16.79 29.16 -6.19
C GLY A 356 -16.96 29.81 -4.82
N ARG A 357 -16.96 28.99 -3.76
CA ARG A 357 -16.69 29.41 -2.39
C ARG A 357 -15.82 28.36 -1.72
N SER A 358 -14.55 28.74 -1.58
CA SER A 358 -13.63 28.21 -0.59
C SER A 358 -14.32 28.17 0.78
N LEU A 359 -14.54 26.97 1.31
CA LEU A 359 -14.70 26.78 2.75
C LEU A 359 -13.31 26.65 3.34
N ALA A 360 -12.71 27.81 3.62
CA ALA A 360 -11.52 27.91 4.44
C ALA A 360 -11.83 27.34 5.83
N TRP A 361 -11.36 26.13 6.10
CA TRP A 361 -11.17 25.67 7.49
C TRP A 361 -9.95 26.41 8.04
N GLY A 362 -10.21 27.57 8.63
CA GLY A 362 -9.21 28.38 9.31
C GLY A 362 -8.65 27.64 10.51
N TRP A 363 -7.51 26.99 10.32
CA TRP A 363 -6.63 26.63 11.42
C TRP A 363 -6.00 27.94 11.94
N LYS A 364 -6.51 28.47 13.05
CA LYS A 364 -5.81 29.48 13.84
C LYS A 364 -4.81 28.75 14.76
N PRO A 365 -3.50 29.04 14.71
CA PRO A 365 -2.59 28.61 15.76
C PRO A 365 -2.96 29.34 17.08
N PRO A 366 -2.71 28.73 18.25
CA PRO A 366 -2.92 29.41 19.52
C PRO A 366 -1.93 30.58 19.63
N LEU A 367 -2.45 31.77 19.92
CA LEU A 367 -1.65 32.93 20.33
C LEU A 367 -1.14 32.69 21.77
N PRO A 368 0.07 33.18 22.11
CA PRO A 368 0.62 33.05 23.46
C PRO A 368 -0.19 33.91 24.45
N GLU A 369 -0.46 33.36 25.62
CA GLU A 369 -1.03 34.10 26.75
C GLU A 369 -0.04 35.20 27.19
N ALA A 370 -0.44 36.45 27.01
CA ALA A 370 0.23 37.61 27.57
C ALA A 370 -0.63 38.17 28.72
N GLY A 371 -0.17 37.93 29.95
CA GLY A 371 -0.17 38.89 31.07
C GLY A 371 -1.51 39.42 31.60
N ASN A 372 -1.93 38.90 32.75
CA ASN A 372 -2.59 39.74 33.75
C ASN A 372 -1.51 40.45 34.58
N GLY A 373 -1.42 41.77 34.44
CA GLY A 373 -0.85 42.65 35.48
C GLY A 373 -1.92 42.97 36.56
N PRO A 374 -1.68 43.98 37.38
CA PRO A 374 -0.96 43.88 38.65
C PRO A 374 -1.89 44.09 39.86
N GLU A 375 -1.58 43.50 41.01
CA GLU A 375 -2.08 44.00 42.29
C GLU A 375 -1.00 44.06 43.36
N SER A 376 -1.05 45.19 44.06
CA SER A 376 -0.20 45.70 45.12
C SER A 376 -0.33 44.96 46.44
N THR A 377 0.76 44.91 47.22
CA THR A 377 0.81 45.26 48.65
C THR A 377 2.27 45.12 49.12
N MET A 378 2.99 46.21 49.41
CA MET A 378 3.17 46.78 50.76
C MET A 378 3.18 45.72 51.88
N ARG A 379 4.36 45.20 52.22
CA ARG A 379 5.12 45.48 53.47
C ARG A 379 6.41 44.69 53.51
#